data_AF-A0A7S0XN17-F1
#
_entry.id   AF-A0A7S0XN17-F1
#
_cell.length_a   1.000
_cell.length_b   1.000
_cell.length_c   1.000
_cell.angle_alpha   90.00
_cell.angle_beta   90.00
_cell.angle_gamma   90.00
#
_symmetry.space_group_name_H-M   'P 1'
#
loop_
_entity.id
_entity.type
_entity.pdbx_description
1 polymer ?
#
loop_
_entity_poly.entity_id
_entity_poly.type
_entity_poly.pdbx_seq_one_letter_code
_entity_poly.pdbx_strand_id
1 'polypeptide(L)'
;MSNESYETEGVTDDTKDDEKGPGGPPTLQQWCNKNGFGQYYSHMADELGIESVEDILESDMDDLCDICHDLGFTDEEKKKFLSVIVQHKNSNNTENQLQAWCDNIKLSDLYDKLIEAGYFTLSQLRALSTAQRSDLCKQLKLKYGKKTRFLSNIPSDHMKADERRVMAVECKKVVVSDKPDKANDDGDDDD
;
A
#
# COMPACT_ATOMS: atom_id res chain seq x y z
N MET A 1 70.29 -49.65 2.68
CA MET A 1 68.90 -49.18 2.68
C MET A 1 68.52 -49.05 4.15
N SER A 2 68.61 -47.84 4.69
CA SER A 2 68.32 -47.56 6.10
C SER A 2 66.96 -46.87 6.19
N ASN A 3 66.07 -47.46 6.98
CA ASN A 3 64.84 -46.82 7.44
C ASN A 3 65.20 -45.71 8.43
N GLU A 4 64.56 -44.55 8.29
CA GLU A 4 64.37 -43.63 9.41
C GLU A 4 63.00 -42.97 9.29
N SER A 5 62.16 -43.24 10.29
CA SER A 5 60.83 -42.69 10.49
C SER A 5 60.93 -41.31 11.12
N TYR A 6 60.02 -40.41 10.75
CA TYR A 6 59.63 -39.28 11.61
C TYR A 6 58.12 -39.08 11.51
N GLU A 7 57.45 -39.44 12.58
CA GLU A 7 56.16 -38.87 12.99
C GLU A 7 56.41 -37.43 13.43
N THR A 8 55.61 -36.48 12.97
CA THR A 8 55.40 -35.21 13.68
C THR A 8 53.93 -34.84 13.58
N GLU A 9 53.25 -35.04 14.70
CA GLU A 9 51.96 -34.48 15.02
C GLU A 9 52.06 -32.95 15.07
N GLY A 10 51.05 -32.27 14.53
CA GLY A 10 50.94 -30.81 14.53
C GLY A 10 49.48 -30.41 14.59
N VAL A 11 48.93 -30.42 15.80
CA VAL A 11 47.66 -29.84 16.21
C VAL A 11 47.73 -28.31 16.09
N THR A 12 46.70 -27.73 15.46
CA THR A 12 46.08 -26.44 15.81
C THR A 12 44.59 -26.65 15.51
N ASP A 13 43.73 -27.01 16.46
CA ASP A 13 43.23 -26.21 17.59
C ASP A 13 42.92 -24.76 17.23
N ASP A 14 41.66 -24.41 17.46
CA ASP A 14 41.07 -23.08 17.51
C ASP A 14 41.12 -22.21 16.24
N THR A 15 39.97 -22.05 15.59
CA THR A 15 39.12 -20.89 15.89
C THR A 15 37.67 -21.20 15.48
N LYS A 16 36.82 -21.33 16.50
CA LYS A 16 35.39 -21.06 16.38
C LYS A 16 35.21 -19.64 15.85
N ASP A 17 34.77 -19.52 14.61
CA ASP A 17 33.90 -18.43 14.18
C ASP A 17 32.47 -18.96 14.10
N ASP A 18 32.01 -19.55 15.21
CA ASP A 18 30.63 -19.33 15.65
C ASP A 18 30.62 -17.86 16.13
N GLU A 19 30.70 -16.93 15.17
CA GLU A 19 30.37 -15.54 15.42
C GLU A 19 29.02 -15.59 16.12
N LYS A 20 29.03 -15.18 17.40
CA LYS A 20 27.86 -14.68 18.10
C LYS A 20 27.03 -13.90 17.07
N GLY A 21 25.97 -14.51 16.55
CA GLY A 21 25.09 -13.87 15.58
C GLY A 21 24.73 -12.52 16.18
N PRO A 22 25.22 -11.41 15.59
CA PRO A 22 25.14 -10.14 16.26
C PRO A 22 23.66 -9.85 16.41
N GLY A 23 23.24 -9.47 17.62
CA GLY A 23 21.94 -8.84 17.84
C GLY A 23 21.92 -7.44 17.21
N GLY A 24 22.39 -7.33 15.97
CA GLY A 24 22.24 -6.19 15.09
C GLY A 24 20.86 -6.21 14.46
N PRO A 25 20.42 -5.05 13.93
CA PRO A 25 19.17 -4.99 13.18
C PRO A 25 19.19 -6.02 12.04
N PRO A 26 18.04 -6.67 11.75
CA PRO A 26 17.97 -7.65 10.68
C PRO A 26 18.39 -6.99 9.35
N THR A 27 19.27 -7.65 8.60
CA THR A 27 19.69 -7.12 7.30
C THR A 27 18.51 -7.07 6.32
N LEU A 28 18.58 -6.19 5.31
CA LEU A 28 17.54 -6.10 4.27
C LEU A 28 17.22 -7.46 3.65
N GLN A 29 18.26 -8.25 3.35
CA GLN A 29 18.11 -9.61 2.83
C GLN A 29 17.36 -10.54 3.80
N GLN A 30 17.68 -10.51 5.09
CA GLN A 30 16.99 -11.31 6.11
C GLN A 30 15.53 -10.90 6.24
N TRP A 31 15.23 -9.60 6.20
CA TRP A 31 13.87 -9.08 6.25
C TRP A 31 13.07 -9.51 5.01
N CYS A 32 13.63 -9.40 3.81
CA CYS A 32 12.99 -9.86 2.58
C CYS A 32 12.71 -11.35 2.63
N ASN A 33 13.68 -12.18 3.04
CA ASN A 33 13.49 -13.62 3.17
C ASN A 33 12.39 -13.98 4.18
N LYS A 34 12.38 -13.32 5.35
CA LYS A 34 11.39 -13.57 6.41
C LYS A 34 9.95 -13.28 5.96
N ASN A 35 9.76 -12.27 5.12
CA ASN A 35 8.43 -11.83 4.67
C ASN A 35 8.03 -12.47 3.32
N GLY A 36 8.90 -13.28 2.71
CA GLY A 36 8.66 -13.95 1.44
C GLY A 36 8.93 -13.08 0.20
N PHE A 37 9.74 -12.03 0.35
CA PHE A 37 10.21 -11.14 -0.73
C PHE A 37 11.68 -11.40 -1.11
N GLY A 38 12.27 -12.51 -0.65
CA GLY A 38 13.69 -12.82 -0.85
C GLY A 38 14.15 -12.78 -2.31
N GLN A 39 13.27 -13.18 -3.23
CA GLN A 39 13.55 -13.16 -4.68
C GLN A 39 13.72 -11.75 -5.26
N TYR A 40 13.21 -10.72 -4.57
CA TYR A 40 13.26 -9.33 -5.01
C TYR A 40 14.43 -8.56 -4.39
N TYR A 41 15.20 -9.17 -3.49
CA TYR A 41 16.29 -8.51 -2.76
C TYR A 41 17.33 -7.89 -3.70
N SER A 42 17.82 -8.63 -4.70
CA SER A 42 18.83 -8.07 -5.63
C SER A 42 18.28 -6.87 -6.40
N HIS A 43 17.01 -6.91 -6.83
CA HIS A 43 16.40 -5.78 -7.53
C HIS A 43 16.29 -4.56 -6.60
N MET A 44 15.84 -4.75 -5.35
CA MET A 44 15.77 -3.66 -4.37
C MET A 44 17.14 -3.05 -4.06
N ALA A 45 18.18 -3.87 -3.87
CA ALA A 45 19.50 -3.40 -3.49
C ALA A 45 20.28 -2.80 -4.68
N ASP A 46 20.29 -3.50 -5.82
CA ASP A 46 21.16 -3.17 -6.96
C ASP A 46 20.52 -2.11 -7.87
N GLU A 47 19.21 -2.19 -8.14
CA GLU A 47 18.55 -1.30 -9.12
C GLU A 47 17.85 -0.11 -8.45
N LEU A 48 17.22 -0.33 -7.29
CA LEU A 48 16.53 0.72 -6.54
C LEU A 48 17.43 1.40 -5.51
N GLY A 49 18.64 0.88 -5.26
CA GLY A 49 19.61 1.47 -4.34
C GLY A 49 19.17 1.44 -2.87
N ILE A 50 18.31 0.49 -2.49
CA ILE A 50 17.82 0.36 -1.12
C ILE A 50 18.85 -0.44 -0.32
N GLU A 51 19.56 0.23 0.59
CA GLU A 51 20.69 -0.36 1.34
C GLU A 51 20.24 -1.06 2.63
N SER A 52 19.14 -0.60 3.23
CA SER A 52 18.68 -1.05 4.55
C SER A 52 17.16 -1.24 4.64
N VAL A 53 16.71 -1.89 5.72
CA VAL A 53 15.27 -1.98 6.03
C VAL A 53 14.76 -0.61 6.47
N GLU A 54 15.59 0.19 7.16
CA GLU A 54 15.26 1.55 7.55
C GLU A 54 14.88 2.41 6.35
N ASP A 55 15.59 2.35 5.22
CA ASP A 55 15.25 3.11 4.00
C ASP A 55 13.80 2.84 3.54
N ILE A 56 13.39 1.57 3.54
CA ILE A 56 12.01 1.17 3.20
C ILE A 56 11.02 1.68 4.25
N LEU A 57 11.40 1.65 5.52
CA LEU A 57 10.56 2.10 6.63
C LEU A 57 10.50 3.63 6.76
N GLU A 58 11.41 4.38 6.15
CA GLU A 58 11.36 5.85 6.13
C GLU A 58 10.68 6.39 4.86
N SER A 59 10.65 5.60 3.79
CA SER A 59 9.94 5.90 2.54
C SER A 59 8.46 6.17 2.77
N ASP A 60 7.88 7.13 2.05
CA ASP A 60 6.44 7.42 2.15
C ASP A 60 5.58 6.44 1.32
N MET A 61 4.26 6.60 1.39
CA MET A 61 3.34 5.64 0.76
C MET A 61 3.36 5.70 -0.76
N ASP A 62 3.68 6.85 -1.34
CA ASP A 62 3.78 7.03 -2.78
C ASP A 62 5.07 6.36 -3.27
N ASP A 63 6.21 6.62 -2.60
CA ASP A 63 7.48 5.94 -2.87
C ASP A 63 7.35 4.41 -2.79
N LEU A 64 6.68 3.90 -1.75
CA LEU A 64 6.47 2.47 -1.57
C LEU A 64 5.58 1.87 -2.67
N CYS A 65 4.64 2.65 -3.20
CA CYS A 65 3.82 2.22 -4.34
C CYS A 65 4.64 2.15 -5.62
N ASP A 66 5.57 3.08 -5.82
CA ASP A 66 6.47 3.11 -6.97
C ASP A 66 7.49 1.96 -6.91
N ILE A 67 8.07 1.70 -5.72
CA ILE A 67 8.92 0.52 -5.48
C ILE A 67 8.17 -0.77 -5.84
N CYS A 68 6.90 -0.92 -5.42
CA CYS A 68 6.10 -2.08 -5.80
C CYS A 68 5.89 -2.19 -7.32
N HIS A 69 5.77 -1.06 -8.02
CA HIS A 69 5.60 -1.01 -9.46
C HIS A 69 6.88 -1.44 -10.19
N ASP A 70 8.03 -0.91 -9.78
CA ASP A 70 9.33 -1.21 -10.39
C ASP A 70 9.75 -2.68 -10.18
N LEU A 71 9.41 -3.24 -9.02
CA LEU A 71 9.62 -4.66 -8.73
C LEU A 71 8.63 -5.59 -9.46
N GLY A 72 7.63 -5.02 -10.14
CA GLY A 72 6.62 -5.78 -10.87
C GLY A 72 5.70 -6.59 -9.96
N PHE A 73 5.41 -6.11 -8.76
CA PHE A 73 4.54 -6.81 -7.81
C PHE A 73 3.13 -6.96 -8.37
N THR A 74 2.56 -8.15 -8.20
CA THR A 74 1.12 -8.35 -8.36
C THR A 74 0.34 -7.57 -7.29
N ASP A 75 -0.96 -7.32 -7.52
CA ASP A 75 -1.81 -6.64 -6.53
C ASP A 75 -1.79 -7.32 -5.16
N GLU A 76 -1.69 -8.65 -5.13
CA GLU A 76 -1.62 -9.43 -3.89
C GLU A 76 -0.27 -9.25 -3.17
N GLU A 77 0.84 -9.28 -3.91
CA GLU A 77 2.18 -9.04 -3.35
C GLU A 77 2.35 -7.61 -2.87
N LYS A 78 1.87 -6.62 -3.65
CA LYS A 78 1.84 -5.21 -3.26
C LYS A 78 1.10 -5.02 -1.94
N LYS A 79 -0.10 -5.59 -1.80
CA LYS A 79 -0.86 -5.53 -0.55
C LYS A 79 -0.09 -6.16 0.61
N LYS A 80 0.50 -7.32 0.39
CA LYS A 80 1.30 -8.01 1.41
C LYS A 80 2.50 -7.16 1.84
N PHE A 81 3.24 -6.59 0.90
CA PHE A 81 4.42 -5.78 1.15
C PHE A 81 4.09 -4.52 1.94
N LEU A 82 3.11 -3.74 1.46
CA LEU A 82 2.65 -2.54 2.15
C LEU A 82 2.10 -2.86 3.55
N SER A 83 1.36 -3.96 3.69
CA SER A 83 0.85 -4.42 4.99
C SER A 83 2.00 -4.71 5.98
N VAL A 84 3.05 -5.42 5.55
CA VAL A 84 4.21 -5.73 6.40
C VAL A 84 4.92 -4.44 6.83
N ILE A 85 5.16 -3.51 5.90
CA ILE A 85 5.83 -2.24 6.19
C ILE A 85 5.02 -1.42 7.19
N VAL A 86 3.71 -1.33 6.98
CA VAL A 86 2.83 -0.60 7.89
C VAL A 86 2.83 -1.24 9.27
N GLN A 87 2.69 -2.56 9.37
CA GLN A 87 2.78 -3.26 10.66
C GLN A 87 4.12 -2.99 11.37
N HIS A 88 5.21 -2.95 10.63
CA HIS A 88 6.54 -2.68 11.18
C HIS A 88 6.68 -1.22 11.63
N LYS A 89 6.22 -0.26 10.81
CA LYS A 89 6.14 1.16 11.15
C LYS A 89 5.33 1.39 12.43
N ASN A 90 4.19 0.72 12.57
CA ASN A 90 3.33 0.88 13.76
C ASN A 90 3.88 0.22 15.01
N SER A 91 4.67 -0.85 14.85
CA SER A 91 5.33 -1.49 15.98
C SER A 91 6.42 -0.58 16.57
N ASN A 92 7.01 0.29 15.75
CA ASN A 92 8.06 1.23 16.16
C ASN A 92 7.56 2.66 16.41
N ASN A 93 6.38 3.03 15.91
CA ASN A 93 5.86 4.39 15.97
C ASN A 93 4.56 4.45 16.81
N THR A 94 4.63 5.14 17.93
CA THR A 94 3.55 5.33 18.92
C THR A 94 2.32 6.08 18.34
N GLU A 95 2.45 6.71 17.17
CA GLU A 95 1.42 7.58 16.58
C GLU A 95 0.83 7.05 15.27
N ASN A 96 0.35 5.80 15.26
CA ASN A 96 -0.48 5.34 14.15
C ASN A 96 -1.87 6.00 14.20
N GLN A 97 -2.02 7.13 13.49
CA GLN A 97 -3.26 7.91 13.45
C GLN A 97 -4.47 7.10 12.99
N LEU A 98 -4.30 6.11 12.10
CA LEU A 98 -5.39 5.27 11.64
C LEU A 98 -5.85 4.30 12.74
N GLN A 99 -4.92 3.67 13.44
CA GLN A 99 -5.22 2.78 14.57
C GLN A 99 -5.82 3.57 15.74
N ALA A 100 -5.22 4.70 16.11
CA ALA A 100 -5.75 5.59 17.15
C ALA A 100 -7.18 6.06 16.81
N TRP A 101 -7.46 6.36 15.54
CA TRP A 101 -8.80 6.69 15.07
C TRP A 101 -9.77 5.50 15.20
N CYS A 102 -9.35 4.29 14.80
CA CYS A 102 -10.14 3.06 14.96
C CYS A 102 -10.48 2.78 16.44
N ASP A 103 -9.53 3.00 17.35
CA ASP A 103 -9.73 2.85 18.79
C ASP A 103 -10.71 3.89 19.35
N ASN A 104 -10.58 5.15 18.93
CA ASN A 104 -11.47 6.24 19.35
C ASN A 104 -12.94 5.97 18.99
N ILE A 105 -13.19 5.41 17.79
CA ILE A 105 -14.55 5.05 17.34
C ILE A 105 -15.03 3.69 17.89
N LYS A 106 -14.23 3.03 18.74
CA LYS A 106 -14.46 1.70 19.32
C LYS A 106 -14.61 0.60 18.27
N LEU A 107 -13.79 0.67 17.23
CA LEU A 107 -13.71 -0.28 16.12
C LEU A 107 -12.25 -0.73 15.90
N SER A 108 -11.54 -1.09 16.97
CA SER A 108 -10.17 -1.61 16.90
C SER A 108 -10.04 -2.80 15.95
N ASP A 109 -11.05 -3.68 15.90
CA ASP A 109 -11.13 -4.84 14.99
C ASP A 109 -11.27 -4.47 13.50
N LEU A 110 -11.48 -3.19 13.21
CA LEU A 110 -11.56 -2.68 11.84
C LEU A 110 -10.17 -2.38 11.28
N TYR A 111 -9.19 -2.11 12.13
CA TYR A 111 -7.86 -1.70 11.71
C TYR A 111 -7.23 -2.74 10.79
N ASP A 112 -7.14 -3.99 11.22
CA ASP A 112 -6.55 -5.08 10.42
C ASP A 112 -7.25 -5.23 9.07
N LYS A 113 -8.58 -5.13 9.07
CA LYS A 113 -9.40 -5.25 7.85
C LYS A 113 -9.18 -4.10 6.87
N LEU A 114 -8.87 -2.91 7.37
CA LEU A 114 -8.55 -1.75 6.53
C LEU A 114 -7.18 -1.95 5.86
N ILE A 115 -6.20 -2.45 6.62
CA ILE A 115 -4.87 -2.79 6.09
C ILE A 115 -5.00 -3.88 5.02
N GLU A 116 -5.76 -4.95 5.27
CA GLU A 116 -6.05 -6.01 4.28
C GLU A 116 -6.76 -5.47 3.03
N ALA A 117 -7.62 -4.47 3.19
CA ALA A 117 -8.30 -3.80 2.10
C ALA A 117 -7.43 -2.76 1.36
N GLY A 118 -6.18 -2.54 1.78
CA GLY A 118 -5.23 -1.61 1.16
C GLY A 118 -5.37 -0.16 1.63
N TYR A 119 -6.01 0.08 2.79
CA TYR A 119 -6.15 1.40 3.41
C TYR A 119 -5.23 1.51 4.61
N PHE A 120 -4.12 2.20 4.42
CA PHE A 120 -3.04 2.32 5.37
C PHE A 120 -3.03 3.65 6.12
N THR A 121 -3.69 4.68 5.59
CA THR A 121 -3.75 6.01 6.21
C THR A 121 -5.17 6.53 6.35
N LEU A 122 -5.38 7.42 7.33
CA LEU A 122 -6.67 8.09 7.51
C LEU A 122 -7.01 8.98 6.30
N SER A 123 -6.01 9.60 5.68
CA SER A 123 -6.17 10.43 4.46
C SER A 123 -6.77 9.64 3.30
N GLN A 124 -6.35 8.39 3.09
CA GLN A 124 -6.95 7.51 2.07
C GLN A 124 -8.44 7.30 2.32
N LEU A 125 -8.86 7.11 3.57
CA LEU A 125 -10.29 6.98 3.92
C LEU A 125 -11.07 8.28 3.72
N ARG A 126 -10.44 9.44 3.95
CA ARG A 126 -11.05 10.75 3.71
C ARG A 126 -11.26 11.00 2.22
N ALA A 127 -10.31 10.61 1.39
CA ALA A 127 -10.36 10.78 -0.06
C ALA A 127 -11.49 9.97 -0.74
N LEU A 128 -12.01 8.92 -0.08
CA LEU A 128 -13.13 8.15 -0.60
C LEU A 128 -14.42 8.97 -0.67
N SER A 129 -15.13 8.88 -1.79
CA SER A 129 -16.49 9.40 -1.96
C SER A 129 -17.51 8.67 -1.08
N THR A 130 -18.69 9.26 -0.87
CA THR A 130 -19.78 8.63 -0.10
C THR A 130 -20.17 7.24 -0.64
N ALA A 131 -20.16 7.08 -1.96
CA ALA A 131 -20.44 5.79 -2.61
C ALA A 131 -19.35 4.76 -2.27
N GLN A 132 -18.08 5.11 -2.48
CA GLN A 132 -16.93 4.24 -2.17
C GLN A 132 -16.86 3.86 -0.68
N ARG A 133 -17.15 4.80 0.24
CA ARG A 133 -17.22 4.51 1.68
C ARG A 133 -18.32 3.49 2.00
N SER A 134 -19.48 3.58 1.33
CA SER A 134 -20.56 2.62 1.49
C SER A 134 -20.19 1.25 0.93
N ASP A 135 -19.47 1.18 -0.19
CA ASP A 135 -19.02 -0.09 -0.76
C ASP A 135 -17.90 -0.73 0.05
N LEU A 136 -16.96 0.06 0.58
CA LEU A 136 -15.98 -0.41 1.56
C LEU A 136 -16.66 -1.04 2.78
N CYS A 137 -17.70 -0.39 3.33
CA CYS A 137 -18.48 -0.98 4.44
C CYS A 137 -19.09 -2.35 4.10
N LYS A 138 -19.52 -2.56 2.84
CA LYS A 138 -20.04 -3.85 2.37
C LYS A 138 -18.90 -4.87 2.24
N GLN A 139 -17.78 -4.47 1.66
CA GLN A 139 -16.58 -5.31 1.51
C GLN A 139 -16.07 -5.81 2.87
N LEU A 140 -16.02 -4.92 3.86
CA LEU A 140 -15.61 -5.22 5.23
C LEU A 140 -16.70 -5.93 6.06
N LYS A 141 -17.87 -6.20 5.46
CA LYS A 141 -19.03 -6.86 6.07
C LYS A 141 -19.46 -6.22 7.39
N LEU A 142 -19.49 -4.88 7.44
CA LEU A 142 -19.86 -4.14 8.65
C LEU A 142 -21.36 -4.21 8.92
N LYS A 143 -21.73 -4.63 10.14
CA LYS A 143 -23.11 -4.55 10.63
C LYS A 143 -23.57 -3.09 10.72
N TYR A 144 -24.89 -2.87 10.63
CA TYR A 144 -25.51 -1.54 10.62
C TYR A 144 -24.93 -0.59 11.69
N GLY A 145 -24.83 -1.01 12.95
CA GLY A 145 -24.29 -0.17 14.02
C GLY A 145 -22.83 0.24 13.81
N LYS A 146 -21.97 -0.69 13.37
CA LYS A 146 -20.54 -0.39 13.06
C LYS A 146 -20.44 0.50 11.82
N LYS A 147 -21.22 0.21 10.78
CA LYS A 147 -21.31 1.01 9.56
C LYS A 147 -21.69 2.46 9.87
N THR A 148 -22.72 2.69 10.67
CA THR A 148 -23.15 4.04 11.04
C THR A 148 -22.07 4.79 11.79
N ARG A 149 -21.39 4.15 12.75
CA ARG A 149 -20.26 4.76 13.48
C ARG A 149 -19.10 5.09 12.55
N PHE A 150 -18.69 4.15 11.70
CA PHE A 150 -17.63 4.35 10.72
C PHE A 150 -17.94 5.55 9.82
N LEU A 151 -19.11 5.57 9.16
CA LEU A 151 -19.48 6.64 8.25
C LEU A 151 -19.63 8.00 8.94
N SER A 152 -20.13 8.04 10.18
CA SER A 152 -20.35 9.29 10.92
C SER A 152 -19.05 9.89 11.48
N ASN A 153 -18.01 9.07 11.67
CA ASN A 153 -16.76 9.49 12.29
C ASN A 153 -15.57 9.55 11.32
N ILE A 154 -15.75 9.24 10.04
CA ILE A 154 -14.73 9.59 9.04
C ILE A 154 -14.64 11.11 9.03
N PRO A 155 -13.48 11.70 9.36
CA PRO A 155 -13.31 13.13 9.31
C PRO A 155 -13.55 13.54 7.87
N SER A 156 -14.71 14.11 7.60
CA SER A 156 -14.94 14.69 6.28
C SER A 156 -14.09 15.94 6.28
N ASP A 157 -13.15 16.01 5.35
CA ASP A 157 -12.56 17.29 4.98
C ASP A 157 -13.74 18.13 4.49
N HIS A 158 -14.33 18.87 5.43
CA HIS A 158 -15.19 19.99 5.12
C HIS A 158 -14.23 20.99 4.47
N MET A 159 -13.85 20.72 3.22
CA MET A 159 -13.40 21.76 2.32
C MET A 159 -14.48 22.84 2.44
N LYS A 160 -14.04 23.98 2.98
CA LYS A 160 -14.82 25.18 3.16
C LYS A 160 -15.62 25.36 1.87
N ALA A 161 -16.93 25.52 2.00
CA ALA A 161 -17.85 25.71 0.88
C ALA A 161 -17.57 26.99 0.05
N ASP A 162 -16.45 27.69 0.30
CA ASP A 162 -16.10 28.98 -0.27
C ASP A 162 -15.39 28.90 -1.63
N GLU A 163 -14.80 27.74 -2.00
CA GLU A 163 -14.12 27.59 -3.31
C GLU A 163 -14.98 26.97 -4.42
N ARG A 164 -16.29 26.76 -4.18
CA ARG A 164 -17.23 26.36 -5.25
C ARG A 164 -17.66 27.51 -6.17
N ARG A 165 -17.12 28.72 -5.99
CA ARG A 165 -17.50 29.90 -6.78
C ARG A 165 -16.63 30.18 -8.01
N VAL A 166 -15.55 29.42 -8.26
CA VAL A 166 -14.64 29.71 -9.40
C VAL A 166 -14.77 28.72 -10.57
N MET A 167 -15.40 27.55 -10.40
CA MET A 167 -15.52 26.54 -11.48
C MET A 167 -16.94 26.39 -12.08
N ALA A 168 -17.83 27.36 -11.85
CA ALA A 168 -19.20 27.36 -12.41
C ALA A 168 -19.43 28.48 -13.46
N VAL A 169 -18.37 29.13 -13.94
CA VAL A 169 -18.46 30.18 -14.97
C VAL A 169 -17.36 29.99 -16.01
N GLU A 170 -17.43 28.92 -16.80
CA GLU A 170 -16.94 28.85 -18.20
C GLU A 170 -16.91 27.41 -18.71
N CYS A 171 -18.08 26.79 -18.86
CA CYS A 171 -18.24 25.60 -19.71
C CYS A 171 -19.71 25.48 -20.13
N LYS A 172 -20.17 26.43 -20.95
CA LYS A 172 -21.25 26.28 -21.95
C LYS A 172 -21.53 27.62 -22.62
N LYS A 173 -20.55 28.09 -23.40
CA LYS A 173 -20.80 28.97 -24.54
C LYS A 173 -20.28 28.23 -25.77
N VAL A 174 -21.13 28.16 -26.79
CA VAL A 174 -20.90 27.56 -28.12
C VAL A 174 -20.94 26.02 -28.04
N VAL A 175 -21.93 25.33 -28.61
CA VAL A 175 -22.11 25.12 -30.05
C VAL A 175 -23.60 25.03 -30.41
N VAL A 176 -23.98 25.89 -31.35
CA VAL A 176 -25.14 25.82 -32.24
C VAL A 176 -24.91 24.68 -33.24
N SER A 177 -25.87 23.78 -33.43
CA SER A 177 -26.11 22.97 -34.65
C SER A 177 -27.22 21.97 -34.33
N ASP A 178 -28.15 21.58 -35.19
CA ASP A 178 -28.79 22.12 -36.38
C ASP A 178 -29.99 21.17 -36.56
N LYS A 179 -31.15 21.69 -36.95
CA LYS A 179 -32.37 20.88 -37.16
C LYS A 179 -32.19 20.01 -38.41
N PRO A 180 -32.49 18.70 -38.39
CA PRO A 180 -32.88 18.03 -39.61
C PRO A 180 -34.36 18.31 -39.89
N ASP A 181 -34.58 19.08 -40.95
CA ASP A 181 -35.84 19.30 -41.65
C ASP A 181 -36.40 17.95 -42.14
N LYS A 182 -37.65 17.64 -41.76
CA LYS A 182 -38.40 16.52 -42.32
C LYS A 182 -39.12 17.02 -43.57
N ALA A 183 -38.52 16.80 -44.72
CA ALA A 183 -39.21 16.81 -46.00
C ALA A 183 -38.91 15.47 -46.69
N ASN A 184 -39.97 14.81 -47.14
CA ASN A 184 -40.09 13.86 -48.25
C ASN A 184 -41.28 12.93 -47.93
N ASP A 185 -42.15 12.58 -48.86
CA ASP A 185 -42.46 13.02 -50.22
C ASP A 185 -43.64 12.12 -50.61
N ASP A 186 -44.65 12.70 -51.23
CA ASP A 186 -45.84 12.01 -51.73
C ASP A 186 -45.48 10.92 -52.75
N GLY A 187 -46.02 9.72 -52.56
CA GLY A 187 -45.92 8.62 -53.51
C GLY A 187 -47.29 7.98 -53.73
N ASP A 188 -48.09 8.63 -54.57
CA ASP A 188 -49.17 8.04 -55.37
C ASP A 188 -48.52 7.11 -56.43
N ASP A 189 -48.96 5.86 -56.53
CA ASP A 189 -48.94 5.13 -57.80
C ASP A 189 -49.96 3.97 -57.77
N ASP A 190 -50.89 4.04 -58.72
CA ASP A 190 -51.96 3.10 -59.07
C ASP A 190 -51.43 1.75 -59.60
N ASP A 191 -52.07 0.64 -59.21
CA ASP A 191 -52.52 -0.45 -60.11
C ASP A 191 -53.63 -1.30 -59.45
#